data_AF-A0A2K6EF28-F1
#
_entry.id   AF-A0A2K6EF28-F1
#
_cell.length_a   1.000
_cell.length_b   1.000
_cell.length_c   1.000
_cell.angle_alpha   90.00
_cell.angle_beta   90.00
_cell.angle_gamma   90.00
#
_symmetry.space_group_name_H-M   'P 1'
#
loop_
_entity.id
_entity.type
_entity.pdbx_description
1 polymer ?
#
loop_
_entity_poly.entity_id
_entity_poly.type
_entity_poly.pdbx_seq_one_letter_code
_entity_poly.pdbx_strand_id
1 'polypeptide(L)'
;TSEWRLSYVNKEFAVCPSYPPIVIVPKSIDDEALRKVAMFRHGGRFPVLSYYHKKNGMVIMRSGQPLTGTNGRRCKEDEKLINATLRAGKRGYIIDTRSLNVAQQARAKGGGFEQEAHYPQWRRIHKSIERYHILQESLIKLVEACNEQAHNMDRWLSKLEASNWLTHIKEILTTACLAAQCIDREGASILIHGTEGIDSTLQVTSLAQIILEPRSRTIRGFEALIEREWLQAGHPFQQRCAQSAYCNSKQKWEAPVFLLFLDCVWQILRQFPCSFEFNERFLTMLFEHAYASQFGTFLGNNESERCKLKLQQKTMSLWSWVNRPSELSKLTNPLFEANNLVIWPSVAPQSLQLWEGIFLRWNRTSKYLDEAYEEMVNIIEYNKELQAKVNILRRQLAELETEDGMQESP
;
A
#
# COMPACT_ATOMS: atom_id res chain seq x y z
N THR A 1 19.00 -6.94 -10.75
CA THR A 1 19.86 -8.08 -10.36
C THR A 1 19.95 -9.03 -11.54
N SER A 2 20.88 -9.98 -11.57
CA SER A 2 21.04 -10.95 -12.68
C SER A 2 19.87 -11.95 -12.80
N GLU A 3 19.08 -12.09 -11.74
CA GLU A 3 18.03 -13.13 -11.62
C GLU A 3 16.66 -12.72 -12.17
N TRP A 4 16.45 -11.43 -12.46
CA TRP A 4 15.17 -10.88 -12.90
C TRP A 4 15.31 -10.18 -14.25
N ARG A 5 14.26 -10.24 -15.07
CA ARG A 5 14.19 -9.57 -16.37
C ARG A 5 12.91 -8.77 -16.51
N LEU A 6 12.95 -7.74 -17.36
CA LEU A 6 11.75 -7.10 -17.89
C LEU A 6 11.18 -8.01 -18.99
N SER A 7 9.89 -8.34 -18.88
CA SER A 7 9.13 -9.02 -19.92
C SER A 7 8.19 -8.03 -20.59
N TYR A 8 8.18 -8.07 -21.92
CA TYR A 8 7.27 -7.31 -22.77
C TYR A 8 6.12 -8.17 -23.28
N VAL A 9 5.88 -9.34 -22.67
CA VAL A 9 4.83 -10.28 -23.07
C VAL A 9 3.43 -9.63 -23.09
N ASN A 10 3.24 -8.58 -22.30
CA ASN A 10 1.99 -7.85 -22.17
C ASN A 10 2.00 -6.46 -22.85
N LYS A 11 2.93 -6.17 -23.77
CA LYS A 11 3.12 -4.82 -24.36
C LYS A 11 1.84 -4.21 -24.93
N GLU A 12 0.96 -5.03 -25.50
CA GLU A 12 -0.33 -4.63 -26.09
C GLU A 12 -1.53 -5.03 -25.21
N PHE A 13 -1.31 -5.37 -23.94
CA PHE A 13 -2.33 -5.79 -22.98
C PHE A 13 -3.08 -7.08 -23.35
N ALA A 14 -2.57 -7.84 -24.31
CA ALA A 14 -3.23 -9.05 -24.84
C ALA A 14 -3.21 -10.24 -23.86
N VAL A 15 -2.20 -10.33 -22.98
CA VAL A 15 -2.05 -11.46 -22.04
C VAL A 15 -2.81 -11.19 -20.74
N CYS A 16 -2.71 -9.96 -20.24
CA CYS A 16 -3.40 -9.52 -19.04
C CYS A 16 -3.82 -8.06 -19.20
N PRO A 17 -5.09 -7.78 -19.55
CA PRO A 17 -5.57 -6.41 -19.78
C PRO A 17 -5.44 -5.46 -18.58
N SER A 18 -5.38 -6.02 -17.38
CA SER A 18 -5.30 -5.28 -16.11
C SER A 18 -3.88 -5.14 -15.55
N TYR A 19 -2.86 -5.64 -16.26
CA TYR A 19 -1.45 -5.45 -15.91
C TYR A 19 -0.81 -4.34 -16.75
N PRO A 20 0.35 -3.81 -16.32
CA PRO A 20 1.09 -2.87 -17.14
C PRO A 20 1.67 -3.57 -18.38
N PRO A 21 2.10 -2.80 -19.40
CA PRO A 21 2.67 -3.36 -20.62
C PRO A 21 4.01 -4.09 -20.39
N ILE A 22 4.71 -3.74 -19.32
CA ILE A 22 6.01 -4.31 -18.96
C ILE A 22 5.92 -4.83 -17.52
N VAL A 23 6.34 -6.07 -17.31
CA VAL A 23 6.34 -6.72 -15.98
C VAL A 23 7.72 -7.28 -15.64
N ILE A 24 7.99 -7.44 -14.34
CA ILE A 24 9.25 -8.02 -13.85
C ILE A 24 9.01 -9.47 -13.44
N VAL A 25 9.79 -10.38 -14.03
CA VAL A 25 9.68 -11.84 -13.87
C VAL A 25 11.07 -12.48 -13.73
N PRO A 26 11.18 -13.73 -13.24
CA PRO A 26 12.47 -14.41 -13.18
C PRO A 26 13.09 -14.58 -14.57
N LYS A 27 14.41 -14.39 -14.66
CA LYS A 27 15.14 -14.44 -15.93
C LYS A 27 15.06 -15.82 -16.62
N SER A 28 14.94 -16.88 -15.83
CA SER A 28 14.88 -18.28 -16.30
C SER A 28 13.51 -18.69 -16.89
N ILE A 29 12.50 -17.83 -16.80
CA ILE A 29 11.17 -18.07 -17.34
C ILE A 29 11.02 -17.29 -18.64
N ASP A 30 10.71 -17.96 -19.73
CA ASP A 30 10.46 -17.34 -21.04
C ASP A 30 9.02 -16.81 -21.18
N ASP A 31 8.78 -15.98 -22.19
CA ASP A 31 7.47 -15.34 -22.41
C ASP A 31 6.38 -16.35 -22.82
N GLU A 32 6.75 -17.51 -23.37
CA GLU A 32 5.78 -18.55 -23.76
C GLU A 32 5.23 -19.28 -22.54
N ALA A 33 6.09 -19.59 -21.56
CA ALA A 33 5.67 -20.07 -20.26
C ALA A 33 4.73 -19.06 -19.58
N LEU A 34 5.03 -17.75 -19.63
CA LEU A 34 4.16 -16.72 -19.05
C LEU A 34 2.76 -16.71 -19.67
N ARG A 35 2.63 -16.89 -21.00
CA ARG A 35 1.31 -17.01 -21.66
C ARG A 35 0.51 -18.19 -21.13
N LYS A 36 1.16 -19.33 -20.91
CA LYS A 36 0.52 -20.51 -20.31
C LYS A 36 0.09 -20.27 -18.87
N VAL A 37 0.92 -19.61 -18.07
CA VAL A 37 0.57 -19.23 -16.69
C VAL A 37 -0.58 -18.24 -16.66
N ALA A 38 -0.62 -17.27 -17.59
CA ALA A 38 -1.71 -16.33 -17.71
C ALA A 38 -3.06 -17.04 -17.95
N MET A 39 -3.09 -18.08 -18.79
CA MET A 39 -4.30 -18.90 -18.99
C MET A 39 -4.71 -19.72 -17.75
N PHE A 40 -3.81 -19.91 -16.79
CA PHE A 40 -4.06 -20.61 -15.54
C PHE A 40 -4.38 -19.67 -14.37
N ARG A 41 -4.13 -18.36 -14.50
CA ARG A 41 -4.34 -17.38 -13.43
C ARG A 41 -5.53 -16.50 -13.75
N HIS A 42 -6.39 -16.26 -12.76
CA HIS A 42 -7.63 -15.53 -12.97
C HIS A 42 -7.37 -14.13 -13.56
N GLY A 43 -8.05 -13.81 -14.66
CA GLY A 43 -7.89 -12.55 -15.39
C GLY A 43 -6.55 -12.38 -16.13
N GLY A 44 -5.79 -13.45 -16.33
CA GLY A 44 -4.45 -13.38 -16.92
C GLY A 44 -3.37 -12.90 -15.95
N ARG A 45 -3.71 -12.67 -14.67
CA ARG A 45 -2.84 -12.01 -13.68
C ARG A 45 -1.85 -13.01 -13.08
N PHE A 46 -0.86 -13.41 -13.88
CA PHE A 46 0.20 -14.32 -13.47
C PHE A 46 1.13 -13.71 -12.41
N PRO A 47 1.82 -14.51 -11.57
CA PRO A 47 2.76 -14.00 -10.57
C PRO A 47 3.81 -13.05 -11.15
N VAL A 48 3.85 -11.82 -10.63
CA VAL A 48 4.84 -10.79 -10.97
C VAL A 48 5.50 -10.23 -9.72
N LEU A 49 6.73 -9.74 -9.85
CA LEU A 49 7.45 -9.09 -8.76
C LEU A 49 6.75 -7.79 -8.36
N SER A 50 6.52 -7.63 -7.07
CA SER A 50 6.02 -6.40 -6.45
C SER A 50 7.12 -5.71 -5.62
N TYR A 51 7.89 -6.48 -4.85
CA TYR A 51 9.01 -5.97 -4.04
C TYR A 51 10.20 -6.93 -4.03
N TYR A 52 11.40 -6.37 -4.03
CA TYR A 52 12.66 -7.11 -3.86
C TYR A 52 13.41 -6.57 -2.64
N HIS A 53 13.54 -7.40 -1.60
CA HIS A 53 14.23 -7.02 -0.37
C HIS A 53 15.74 -7.11 -0.56
N LYS A 54 16.41 -5.95 -0.70
CA LYS A 54 17.83 -5.90 -1.06
C LYS A 54 18.75 -6.61 -0.06
N LYS A 55 18.40 -6.58 1.23
CA LYS A 55 19.25 -7.12 2.31
C LYS A 55 19.44 -8.63 2.25
N ASN A 56 18.38 -9.38 1.91
CA ASN A 56 18.42 -10.85 1.91
C ASN A 56 17.98 -11.50 0.57
N GLY A 57 17.54 -10.69 -0.39
CA GLY A 57 17.10 -11.12 -1.71
C GLY A 57 15.77 -11.85 -1.75
N MET A 58 14.96 -11.77 -0.68
CA MET A 58 13.59 -12.29 -0.67
C MET A 58 12.65 -11.37 -1.44
N VAL A 59 11.55 -11.91 -1.95
CA VAL A 59 10.64 -11.17 -2.81
C VAL A 59 9.19 -11.26 -2.37
N ILE A 60 8.44 -10.19 -2.64
CA ILE A 60 6.98 -10.19 -2.60
C ILE A 60 6.50 -10.24 -4.06
N MET A 61 5.68 -11.24 -4.35
CA MET A 61 4.95 -11.37 -5.61
C MET A 61 3.46 -11.15 -5.41
N ARG A 62 2.78 -10.79 -6.49
CA ARG A 62 1.32 -10.65 -6.54
C ARG A 62 0.74 -11.34 -7.76
N SER A 63 -0.48 -11.86 -7.65
CA SER A 63 -1.20 -12.50 -8.75
C SER A 63 -2.72 -12.51 -8.52
N GLY A 64 -3.47 -13.00 -9.51
CA GLY A 64 -4.82 -13.55 -9.30
C GLY A 64 -4.75 -14.98 -8.74
N GLN A 65 -5.91 -15.52 -8.33
CA GLN A 65 -6.01 -16.92 -7.90
C GLN A 65 -5.68 -17.88 -9.06
N PRO A 66 -5.21 -19.11 -8.77
CA PRO A 66 -5.07 -20.15 -9.79
C PRO A 66 -6.44 -20.74 -10.18
N LEU A 67 -6.58 -21.16 -11.43
CA LEU A 67 -7.78 -21.77 -12.01
C LEU A 67 -7.73 -23.30 -11.91
N THR A 68 -7.64 -23.79 -10.68
CA THR A 68 -7.55 -25.23 -10.37
C THR A 68 -8.88 -25.97 -10.56
N GLY A 69 -10.00 -25.32 -10.22
CA GLY A 69 -11.33 -25.91 -10.28
C GLY A 69 -11.52 -27.13 -9.37
N THR A 70 -12.67 -27.77 -9.50
CA THR A 70 -12.99 -29.03 -8.80
C THR A 70 -12.06 -30.17 -9.22
N ASN A 71 -11.75 -30.24 -10.52
CA ASN A 71 -10.90 -31.26 -11.14
C ASN A 71 -9.41 -31.17 -10.74
N GLY A 72 -8.99 -30.14 -10.00
CA GLY A 72 -7.60 -30.00 -9.55
C GLY A 72 -6.64 -29.79 -10.72
N ARG A 73 -7.04 -29.01 -11.74
CA ARG A 73 -6.20 -28.64 -12.88
C ARG A 73 -4.88 -28.07 -12.39
N ARG A 74 -3.81 -28.51 -13.04
CA ARG A 74 -2.43 -28.09 -12.76
C ARG A 74 -1.86 -27.27 -13.92
N CYS A 75 -0.82 -26.51 -13.61
CA CYS A 75 0.01 -25.83 -14.60
C CYS A 75 1.48 -25.97 -14.20
N LYS A 76 2.24 -26.78 -14.95
CA LYS A 76 3.66 -27.01 -14.68
C LYS A 76 4.48 -25.73 -14.82
N GLU A 77 4.08 -24.85 -15.75
CA GLU A 77 4.71 -23.56 -15.94
C GLU A 77 4.46 -22.60 -14.77
N ASP A 78 3.30 -22.66 -14.10
CA ASP A 78 3.01 -21.88 -12.90
C ASP A 78 3.84 -22.37 -11.72
N GLU A 79 3.88 -23.70 -11.52
CA GLU A 79 4.75 -24.36 -10.54
C GLU A 79 6.23 -23.97 -10.74
N LYS A 80 6.70 -23.98 -11.99
CA LYS A 80 8.07 -23.58 -12.35
C LYS A 80 8.31 -22.08 -12.12
N LEU A 81 7.37 -21.22 -12.50
CA LEU A 81 7.50 -19.76 -12.35
C LEU A 81 7.66 -19.38 -10.88
N ILE A 82 6.79 -19.86 -10.01
CA ILE A 82 6.88 -19.47 -8.59
C ILE A 82 8.12 -20.07 -7.94
N ASN A 83 8.49 -21.33 -8.25
CA ASN A 83 9.71 -21.95 -7.71
C ASN A 83 11.00 -21.24 -8.19
N ALA A 84 11.02 -20.67 -9.39
CA ALA A 84 12.14 -19.88 -9.88
C ALA A 84 12.41 -18.60 -9.06
N THR A 85 11.49 -18.22 -8.17
CA THR A 85 11.64 -17.04 -7.29
C THR A 85 12.23 -17.39 -5.92
N LEU A 86 12.32 -18.69 -5.61
CA LEU A 86 12.94 -19.17 -4.37
C LEU A 86 14.45 -19.26 -4.54
N ARG A 87 15.16 -18.85 -3.49
CA ARG A 87 16.60 -19.10 -3.39
C ARG A 87 16.86 -20.56 -2.98
N ALA A 88 18.03 -21.08 -3.32
CA ALA A 88 18.43 -22.44 -2.96
C ALA A 88 18.26 -22.68 -1.44
N GLY A 89 17.61 -23.79 -1.09
CA GLY A 89 17.34 -24.16 0.30
C GLY A 89 16.31 -23.31 1.04
N LYS A 90 15.67 -22.33 0.37
CA LYS A 90 14.61 -21.49 0.97
C LYS A 90 13.23 -22.00 0.59
N ARG A 91 12.26 -21.71 1.46
CA ARG A 91 10.83 -21.96 1.26
C ARG A 91 10.11 -20.62 1.09
N GLY A 92 8.89 -20.69 0.58
CA GLY A 92 8.03 -19.51 0.44
C GLY A 92 6.68 -19.67 1.09
N TYR A 93 5.97 -18.56 1.23
CA TYR A 93 4.57 -18.54 1.69
C TYR A 93 3.63 -18.04 0.62
N ILE A 94 2.46 -18.66 0.52
CA ILE A 94 1.35 -18.16 -0.30
C ILE A 94 0.31 -17.59 0.65
N ILE A 95 0.15 -16.28 0.66
CA ILE A 95 -0.84 -15.58 1.48
C ILE A 95 -2.10 -15.39 0.63
N ASP A 96 -3.10 -16.23 0.87
CA ASP A 96 -4.44 -16.07 0.30
C ASP A 96 -5.23 -15.12 1.18
N THR A 97 -5.63 -13.97 0.63
CA THR A 97 -6.33 -12.94 1.41
C THR A 97 -7.83 -13.24 1.60
N ARG A 98 -8.30 -14.43 1.23
CA ARG A 98 -9.70 -14.86 1.37
C ARG A 98 -9.86 -15.77 2.57
N SER A 99 -11.07 -15.80 3.13
CA SER A 99 -11.45 -16.87 4.04
C SER A 99 -11.40 -18.23 3.35
N LEU A 100 -11.17 -19.30 4.13
CA LEU A 100 -11.18 -20.68 3.62
C LEU A 100 -12.46 -21.00 2.85
N ASN A 101 -13.61 -20.56 3.36
CA ASN A 101 -14.91 -20.79 2.74
C ASN A 101 -15.01 -20.12 1.37
N VAL A 102 -14.57 -18.86 1.25
CA VAL A 102 -14.58 -18.13 -0.03
C VAL A 102 -13.60 -18.75 -1.02
N ALA A 103 -12.44 -19.22 -0.57
CA ALA A 103 -11.47 -19.91 -1.42
C ALA A 103 -12.01 -21.26 -1.93
N GLN A 104 -12.74 -22.02 -1.10
CA GLN A 104 -13.42 -23.26 -1.49
C GLN A 104 -14.57 -23.01 -2.47
N GLN A 105 -15.39 -21.97 -2.24
CA GLN A 105 -16.45 -21.59 -3.19
C GLN A 105 -15.86 -21.15 -4.53
N ALA A 106 -14.73 -20.44 -4.53
CA ALA A 106 -14.03 -20.09 -5.76
C ALA A 106 -13.54 -21.33 -6.52
N ARG A 107 -13.05 -22.35 -5.81
CA ARG A 107 -12.69 -23.65 -6.40
C ARG A 107 -13.89 -24.33 -7.08
N ALA A 108 -15.06 -24.31 -6.45
CA ALA A 108 -16.28 -24.84 -7.04
C ALA A 108 -16.68 -24.11 -8.34
N LYS A 109 -16.32 -22.83 -8.48
CA LYS A 109 -16.57 -21.99 -9.67
C LYS A 109 -15.43 -22.00 -10.69
N GLY A 110 -14.48 -22.94 -10.60
CA GLY A 110 -13.35 -23.05 -11.54
C GLY A 110 -12.09 -22.26 -11.17
N GLY A 111 -12.14 -21.44 -10.12
CA GLY A 111 -10.96 -20.82 -9.50
C GLY A 111 -10.26 -21.77 -8.53
N GLY A 112 -9.78 -21.27 -7.40
CA GLY A 112 -9.26 -22.09 -6.31
C GLY A 112 -7.96 -21.56 -5.71
N PHE A 113 -7.06 -22.47 -5.37
CA PHE A 113 -5.84 -22.18 -4.62
C PHE A 113 -4.79 -23.27 -4.85
N GLU A 114 -3.54 -22.95 -4.55
CA GLU A 114 -2.38 -23.82 -4.65
C GLU A 114 -2.45 -24.95 -3.62
N GLN A 115 -2.35 -26.20 -4.09
CA GLN A 115 -2.35 -27.39 -3.23
C GLN A 115 -0.90 -27.75 -2.83
N GLU A 116 -0.63 -27.93 -1.53
CA GLU A 116 0.74 -28.15 -1.02
C GLU A 116 1.45 -29.35 -1.67
N ALA A 117 0.72 -30.41 -2.02
CA ALA A 117 1.28 -31.57 -2.74
C ALA A 117 1.91 -31.22 -4.11
N HIS A 118 1.51 -30.09 -4.69
CA HIS A 118 1.93 -29.63 -6.02
C HIS A 118 2.94 -28.48 -5.93
N TYR A 119 2.95 -27.80 -4.79
CA TYR A 119 3.83 -26.69 -4.47
C TYR A 119 4.57 -26.96 -3.15
N PRO A 120 5.38 -28.03 -3.04
CA PRO A 120 5.93 -28.52 -1.76
C PRO A 120 6.85 -27.53 -1.03
N GLN A 121 7.47 -26.61 -1.77
CA GLN A 121 8.32 -25.55 -1.22
C GLN A 121 7.52 -24.33 -0.73
N TRP A 122 6.22 -24.29 -1.00
CA TRP A 122 5.33 -23.17 -0.69
C TRP A 122 4.28 -23.59 0.33
N ARG A 123 4.28 -22.92 1.49
CA ARG A 123 3.26 -23.14 2.52
C ARG A 123 2.16 -22.10 2.37
N ARG A 124 0.90 -22.54 2.31
CA ARG A 124 -0.23 -21.62 2.18
C ARG A 124 -0.72 -21.15 3.54
N ILE A 125 -0.99 -19.85 3.64
CA ILE A 125 -1.55 -19.17 4.82
C ILE A 125 -2.79 -18.41 4.37
N HIS A 126 -3.86 -18.47 5.18
CA HIS A 126 -5.09 -17.73 4.90
C HIS A 126 -5.20 -16.55 5.85
N LYS A 127 -5.49 -15.37 5.29
CA LYS A 127 -5.74 -14.14 6.05
C LYS A 127 -6.97 -13.45 5.48
N SER A 128 -8.09 -13.59 6.17
CA SER A 128 -9.38 -13.11 5.66
C SER A 128 -9.42 -11.59 5.64
N ILE A 129 -9.52 -11.00 4.45
CA ILE A 129 -9.83 -9.59 4.24
C ILE A 129 -11.15 -9.52 3.48
N GLU A 130 -12.12 -8.80 4.04
CA GLU A 130 -13.46 -8.66 3.47
C GLU A 130 -13.45 -7.88 2.15
N ARG A 131 -14.55 -7.97 1.38
CA ARG A 131 -14.60 -7.47 -0.01
C ARG A 131 -15.91 -6.77 -0.34
N TYR A 132 -15.83 -5.86 -1.33
CA TYR A 132 -16.96 -5.25 -2.02
C TYR A 132 -18.01 -4.69 -1.05
N HIS A 133 -19.26 -5.13 -1.18
CA HIS A 133 -20.42 -4.72 -0.39
C HIS A 133 -20.18 -4.74 1.13
N ILE A 134 -19.42 -5.70 1.68
CA ILE A 134 -19.16 -5.77 3.13
C ILE A 134 -18.36 -4.53 3.58
N LEU A 135 -17.33 -4.16 2.81
CA LEU A 135 -16.53 -2.97 3.10
C LEU A 135 -17.31 -1.68 2.85
N GLN A 136 -18.20 -1.68 1.85
CA GLN A 136 -19.06 -0.53 1.58
C GLN A 136 -20.09 -0.33 2.71
N GLU A 137 -20.75 -1.39 3.16
CA GLU A 137 -21.65 -1.36 4.32
C GLU A 137 -20.94 -0.92 5.59
N SER A 138 -19.69 -1.36 5.79
CA SER A 138 -18.84 -0.91 6.90
C SER A 138 -18.64 0.61 6.86
N LEU A 139 -18.30 1.18 5.69
CA LEU A 139 -18.15 2.62 5.53
C LEU A 139 -19.46 3.38 5.76
N ILE A 140 -20.58 2.89 5.22
CA ILE A 140 -21.89 3.51 5.40
C ILE A 140 -22.23 3.61 6.89
N LYS A 141 -22.13 2.49 7.62
CA LYS A 141 -22.38 2.44 9.07
C LYS A 141 -21.43 3.37 9.85
N LEU A 142 -20.16 3.44 9.46
CA LEU A 142 -19.20 4.32 10.11
C LEU A 142 -19.58 5.80 9.91
N VAL A 143 -19.92 6.19 8.68
CA VAL A 143 -20.32 7.57 8.37
C VAL A 143 -21.64 7.93 9.08
N GLU A 144 -22.61 7.02 9.13
CA GLU A 144 -23.83 7.18 9.91
C GLU A 144 -23.53 7.35 11.42
N ALA A 145 -22.57 6.60 11.96
CA ALA A 145 -22.15 6.76 13.35
C ALA A 145 -21.53 8.14 13.59
N CYS A 146 -20.64 8.57 12.69
CA CYS A 146 -19.93 9.85 12.78
C CYS A 146 -20.87 11.06 12.71
N ASN A 147 -21.94 10.98 11.93
CA ASN A 147 -22.92 12.05 11.75
C ASN A 147 -24.08 12.03 12.76
N GLU A 148 -24.07 11.10 13.72
CA GLU A 148 -25.11 11.03 14.75
C GLU A 148 -25.03 12.24 15.69
N GLN A 149 -26.13 12.98 15.84
CA GLN A 149 -26.21 14.15 16.73
C GLN A 149 -26.42 13.78 18.20
N ALA A 150 -26.84 12.55 18.50
CA ALA A 150 -27.09 12.10 19.86
C ALA A 150 -25.76 11.86 20.61
N HIS A 151 -25.47 12.70 21.60
CA HIS A 151 -24.24 12.66 22.40
C HIS A 151 -24.32 11.63 23.54
N ASN A 152 -24.38 10.34 23.21
CA ASN A 152 -24.29 9.23 24.17
C ASN A 152 -23.07 8.35 23.87
N MET A 153 -22.19 8.15 24.86
CA MET A 153 -20.95 7.39 24.71
C MET A 153 -21.16 5.91 24.40
N ASP A 154 -22.06 5.24 25.11
CA ASP A 154 -22.33 3.81 24.88
C ASP A 154 -22.87 3.58 23.47
N ARG A 155 -23.75 4.48 23.01
CA ARG A 155 -24.31 4.45 21.66
C ARG A 155 -23.24 4.73 20.60
N TRP A 156 -22.35 5.69 20.82
CA TRP A 156 -21.22 5.97 19.94
C TRP A 156 -20.31 4.75 19.78
N LEU A 157 -19.85 4.17 20.89
CA LEU A 157 -18.98 3.01 20.89
C LEU A 157 -19.66 1.79 20.25
N SER A 158 -20.94 1.56 20.55
CA SER A 158 -21.72 0.47 19.97
C SER A 158 -21.85 0.61 18.44
N LYS A 159 -22.10 1.83 17.94
CA LYS A 159 -22.19 2.08 16.50
C LYS A 159 -20.84 1.97 15.80
N LEU A 160 -19.78 2.48 16.42
CA LEU A 160 -18.42 2.37 15.92
C LEU A 160 -18.01 0.89 15.80
N GLU A 161 -18.29 0.08 16.82
CA GLU A 161 -18.10 -1.37 16.79
C GLU A 161 -18.93 -2.03 15.69
N ALA A 162 -20.22 -1.72 15.60
CA ALA A 162 -21.13 -2.28 14.60
C ALA A 162 -20.72 -1.97 13.14
N SER A 163 -19.95 -0.90 12.92
CA SER A 163 -19.37 -0.57 11.61
C SER A 163 -18.31 -1.58 11.16
N ASN A 164 -17.64 -2.28 12.08
CA ASN A 164 -16.47 -3.14 11.83
C ASN A 164 -15.28 -2.46 11.14
N TRP A 165 -15.27 -1.12 11.02
CA TRP A 165 -14.22 -0.42 10.27
C TRP A 165 -12.82 -0.69 10.85
N LEU A 166 -12.65 -0.49 12.16
CA LEU A 166 -11.37 -0.75 12.84
C LEU A 166 -10.99 -2.24 12.83
N THR A 167 -11.97 -3.14 12.76
CA THR A 167 -11.73 -4.57 12.56
C THR A 167 -11.09 -4.82 11.20
N HIS A 168 -11.59 -4.20 10.12
CA HIS A 168 -11.00 -4.32 8.79
C HIS A 168 -9.58 -3.73 8.74
N ILE A 169 -9.36 -2.56 9.35
CA ILE A 169 -8.02 -1.96 9.47
C ILE A 169 -7.05 -2.92 10.19
N LYS A 170 -7.48 -3.50 11.31
CA LYS A 170 -6.70 -4.48 12.06
C LYS A 170 -6.31 -5.69 11.21
N GLU A 171 -7.24 -6.30 10.49
CA GLU A 171 -6.96 -7.51 9.70
C GLU A 171 -6.03 -7.21 8.51
N ILE A 172 -6.20 -6.05 7.85
CA ILE A 172 -5.31 -5.61 6.77
C ILE A 172 -3.89 -5.38 7.29
N LEU A 173 -3.73 -4.60 8.38
CA LEU A 173 -2.41 -4.34 8.99
C LEU A 173 -1.77 -5.63 9.52
N THR A 174 -2.54 -6.51 10.15
CA THR A 174 -2.04 -7.81 10.63
C THR A 174 -1.47 -8.64 9.49
N THR A 175 -2.15 -8.64 8.34
CA THR A 175 -1.71 -9.36 7.14
C THR A 175 -0.47 -8.73 6.53
N ALA A 176 -0.39 -7.39 6.49
CA ALA A 176 0.80 -6.67 6.02
C ALA A 176 2.02 -6.88 6.93
N CYS A 177 1.84 -6.87 8.25
CA CYS A 177 2.88 -7.18 9.23
C CYS A 177 3.38 -8.62 9.08
N LEU A 178 2.49 -9.59 8.86
CA LEU A 178 2.89 -10.96 8.55
C LEU A 178 3.72 -11.03 7.27
N ALA A 179 3.27 -10.38 6.19
CA ALA A 179 4.01 -10.33 4.93
C ALA A 179 5.42 -9.74 5.13
N ALA A 180 5.53 -8.63 5.85
CA ALA A 180 6.82 -8.04 6.19
C ALA A 180 7.69 -8.96 7.06
N GLN A 181 7.10 -9.65 8.04
CA GLN A 181 7.79 -10.59 8.92
C GLN A 181 8.38 -11.78 8.14
N CYS A 182 7.63 -12.35 7.20
CA CYS A 182 8.13 -13.43 6.35
C CYS A 182 9.37 -12.98 5.55
N ILE A 183 9.35 -11.76 5.01
CA ILE A 183 10.46 -11.20 4.23
C ILE A 183 11.68 -10.89 5.11
N ASP A 184 11.51 -10.10 6.16
CA ASP A 184 12.63 -9.52 6.92
C ASP A 184 13.19 -10.47 7.98
N ARG A 185 12.31 -11.14 8.75
CA ARG A 185 12.72 -11.98 9.90
C ARG A 185 12.91 -13.44 9.53
N GLU A 186 12.01 -14.01 8.74
CA GLU A 186 12.08 -15.44 8.38
C GLU A 186 12.97 -15.69 7.16
N GLY A 187 13.22 -14.67 6.34
CA GLY A 187 13.98 -14.80 5.11
C GLY A 187 13.32 -15.76 4.12
N ALA A 188 12.00 -15.61 3.94
CA ALA A 188 11.17 -16.37 3.01
C ALA A 188 10.50 -15.45 1.97
N SER A 189 10.47 -15.85 0.70
CA SER A 189 9.72 -15.15 -0.34
C SER A 189 8.22 -15.41 -0.20
N ILE A 190 7.39 -14.46 -0.62
CA ILE A 190 5.94 -14.56 -0.50
C ILE A 190 5.22 -14.30 -1.82
N LEU A 191 4.14 -15.04 -2.05
CA LEU A 191 3.15 -14.77 -3.09
C LEU A 191 1.86 -14.35 -2.40
N ILE A 192 1.30 -13.20 -2.78
CA ILE A 192 0.05 -12.70 -2.21
C ILE A 192 -1.01 -12.67 -3.31
N HIS A 193 -2.19 -13.24 -3.05
CA HIS A 193 -3.31 -13.12 -3.97
C HIS A 193 -4.66 -13.14 -3.24
N GLY A 194 -5.64 -12.46 -3.84
CA GLY A 194 -7.05 -12.65 -3.56
C GLY A 194 -7.69 -13.46 -4.68
N THR A 195 -8.95 -13.20 -5.01
CA THR A 195 -9.57 -13.76 -6.22
C THR A 195 -8.94 -13.15 -7.47
N GLU A 196 -9.02 -11.84 -7.63
CA GLU A 196 -8.52 -11.11 -8.81
C GLU A 196 -7.12 -10.53 -8.58
N GLY A 197 -6.71 -10.32 -7.32
CA GLY A 197 -5.42 -9.69 -7.04
C GLY A 197 -5.36 -8.20 -7.38
N ILE A 198 -6.50 -7.49 -7.26
CA ILE A 198 -6.64 -6.05 -7.58
C ILE A 198 -7.07 -5.19 -6.37
N ASP A 199 -7.39 -5.79 -5.23
CA ASP A 199 -7.90 -5.09 -4.04
C ASP A 199 -7.02 -5.39 -2.82
N SER A 200 -7.45 -6.32 -1.94
CA SER A 200 -6.74 -6.75 -0.73
C SER A 200 -5.27 -7.11 -0.96
N THR A 201 -4.97 -7.73 -2.12
CA THR A 201 -3.59 -8.02 -2.52
C THR A 201 -2.74 -6.76 -2.60
N LEU A 202 -3.26 -5.69 -3.21
CA LEU A 202 -2.53 -4.42 -3.38
C LEU A 202 -2.42 -3.66 -2.05
N GLN A 203 -3.44 -3.75 -1.19
CA GLN A 203 -3.37 -3.22 0.18
C GLN A 203 -2.19 -3.84 0.94
N VAL A 204 -2.13 -5.18 0.95
CA VAL A 204 -1.10 -5.92 1.70
C VAL A 204 0.30 -5.71 1.09
N THR A 205 0.45 -5.78 -0.24
CA THR A 205 1.76 -5.58 -0.87
C THR A 205 2.28 -4.16 -0.67
N SER A 206 1.40 -3.15 -0.71
CA SER A 206 1.78 -1.75 -0.49
C SER A 206 2.18 -1.49 0.97
N LEU A 207 1.38 -1.97 1.93
CA LEU A 207 1.65 -1.78 3.36
C LEU A 207 2.89 -2.53 3.81
N ALA A 208 3.13 -3.75 3.31
CA ALA A 208 4.37 -4.47 3.58
C ALA A 208 5.59 -3.69 3.09
N GLN A 209 5.50 -3.03 1.93
CA GLN A 209 6.58 -2.18 1.41
C GLN A 209 6.80 -0.92 2.26
N ILE A 210 5.74 -0.30 2.76
CA ILE A 210 5.85 0.85 3.68
C ILE A 210 6.54 0.47 4.99
N ILE A 211 6.23 -0.72 5.51
CA ILE A 211 6.87 -1.29 6.71
C ILE A 211 8.36 -1.56 6.48
N LEU A 212 8.71 -2.16 5.33
CA LEU A 212 10.05 -2.66 5.03
C LEU A 212 11.00 -1.59 4.47
N GLU A 213 10.50 -0.67 3.65
CA GLU A 213 11.32 0.19 2.80
C GLU A 213 11.19 1.68 3.17
N PRO A 214 12.29 2.33 3.65
CA PRO A 214 12.30 3.75 3.97
C PRO A 214 11.88 4.66 2.82
N ARG A 215 12.23 4.30 1.58
CA ARG A 215 11.87 5.09 0.40
C ARG A 215 10.36 5.21 0.25
N SER A 216 9.59 4.18 0.57
CA SER A 216 8.12 4.22 0.51
C SER A 216 7.48 5.15 1.53
N ARG A 217 8.25 5.74 2.45
CA ARG A 217 7.80 6.72 3.45
C ARG A 217 8.14 8.17 3.08
N THR A 218 8.82 8.38 1.96
CA THR A 218 9.05 9.69 1.34
C THR A 218 7.85 10.07 0.46
N ILE A 219 7.61 11.36 0.21
CA ILE A 219 6.53 11.82 -0.69
C ILE A 219 6.70 11.17 -2.06
N ARG A 220 7.86 11.36 -2.68
CA ARG A 220 8.17 10.80 -4.01
C ARG A 220 8.11 9.27 -4.05
N GLY A 221 8.59 8.62 -3.01
CA GLY A 221 8.57 7.15 -2.97
C GLY A 221 7.17 6.58 -2.70
N PHE A 222 6.30 7.30 -2.00
CA PHE A 222 4.90 6.93 -1.83
C PHE A 222 4.09 7.17 -3.10
N GLU A 223 4.33 8.27 -3.82
CA GLU A 223 3.79 8.50 -5.18
C GLU A 223 4.17 7.34 -6.12
N ALA A 224 5.45 6.96 -6.14
CA ALA A 224 5.94 5.85 -6.95
C ALA A 224 5.35 4.49 -6.51
N LEU A 225 5.08 4.32 -5.21
CA LEU A 225 4.38 3.15 -4.69
C LEU A 225 2.94 3.12 -5.21
N ILE A 226 2.19 4.21 -5.17
CA ILE A 226 0.82 4.29 -5.70
C ILE A 226 0.80 4.01 -7.21
N GLU A 227 1.70 4.63 -7.97
CA GLU A 227 1.81 4.40 -9.42
C GLU A 227 2.02 2.92 -9.75
N ARG A 228 2.98 2.25 -9.09
CA ARG A 228 3.29 0.84 -9.37
C ARG A 228 2.28 -0.14 -8.77
N GLU A 229 1.88 0.09 -7.52
CA GLU A 229 1.10 -0.87 -6.74
C GLU A 229 -0.40 -0.73 -6.94
N TRP A 230 -0.90 0.43 -7.35
CA TRP A 230 -2.33 0.68 -7.51
C TRP A 230 -2.72 0.96 -8.96
N LEU A 231 -2.06 1.92 -9.60
CA LEU A 231 -2.46 2.37 -10.95
C LEU A 231 -2.05 1.37 -12.01
N GLN A 232 -0.74 1.09 -12.13
CA GLN A 232 -0.20 0.11 -13.08
C GLN A 232 -0.66 -1.30 -12.76
N ALA A 233 -0.85 -1.62 -11.49
CA ALA A 233 -1.36 -2.93 -11.05
C ALA A 233 -2.82 -3.18 -11.44
N GLY A 234 -3.56 -2.15 -11.85
CA GLY A 234 -4.94 -2.25 -12.28
C GLY A 234 -5.95 -2.31 -11.15
N HIS A 235 -5.75 -1.53 -10.07
CA HIS A 235 -6.83 -1.26 -9.13
C HIS A 235 -7.95 -0.48 -9.85
N PRO A 236 -9.20 -0.97 -9.83
CA PRO A 236 -10.27 -0.38 -10.63
C PRO A 236 -10.87 0.86 -9.97
N PHE A 237 -10.11 1.97 -9.91
CA PHE A 237 -10.52 3.22 -9.26
C PHE A 237 -11.89 3.72 -9.72
N GLN A 238 -12.14 3.76 -11.03
CA GLN A 238 -13.41 4.24 -11.58
C GLN A 238 -14.62 3.42 -11.08
N GLN A 239 -14.46 2.12 -10.85
CA GLN A 239 -15.52 1.26 -10.30
C GLN A 239 -15.60 1.31 -8.77
N ARG A 240 -14.45 1.38 -8.08
CA ARG A 240 -14.39 1.33 -6.61
C ARG A 240 -14.81 2.63 -5.96
N CYS A 241 -14.46 3.76 -6.58
CA CYS A 241 -14.70 5.12 -6.11
C CYS A 241 -15.86 5.80 -6.85
N ALA A 242 -16.71 5.04 -7.56
CA ALA A 242 -17.79 5.59 -8.37
C ALA A 242 -18.83 6.40 -7.56
N GLN A 243 -19.04 6.02 -6.30
CA GLN A 243 -20.02 6.63 -5.40
C GLN A 243 -19.46 6.70 -3.98
N SER A 244 -20.06 7.59 -3.16
CA SER A 244 -19.68 7.79 -1.76
C SER A 244 -20.54 6.97 -0.79
N ALA A 245 -20.24 7.08 0.51
CA ALA A 245 -21.01 6.45 1.59
C ALA A 245 -22.49 6.90 1.68
N TYR A 246 -22.90 7.93 0.95
CA TYR A 246 -24.28 8.46 0.96
C TYR A 246 -25.14 7.90 -0.19
N CYS A 247 -24.62 6.95 -0.97
CA CYS A 247 -25.36 6.37 -2.08
C CYS A 247 -26.37 5.31 -1.61
N ASN A 248 -27.64 5.49 -1.96
CA ASN A 248 -28.75 4.61 -1.53
C ASN A 248 -28.94 3.36 -2.42
N SER A 249 -28.07 3.15 -3.42
CA SER A 249 -28.22 2.05 -4.38
C SER A 249 -27.43 0.81 -3.95
N LYS A 250 -28.00 -0.38 -4.12
CA LYS A 250 -27.29 -1.65 -3.86
C LYS A 250 -26.26 -1.87 -4.95
N GLN A 251 -24.99 -1.64 -4.63
CA GLN A 251 -23.91 -1.68 -5.62
C GLN A 251 -23.03 -2.92 -5.50
N LYS A 252 -22.67 -3.47 -6.66
CA LYS A 252 -22.00 -4.76 -6.78
C LYS A 252 -20.48 -4.67 -6.66
N TRP A 253 -19.89 -3.54 -7.07
CA TRP A 253 -18.45 -3.41 -7.31
C TRP A 253 -17.78 -2.28 -6.55
N GLU A 254 -18.55 -1.42 -5.88
CA GLU A 254 -18.01 -0.32 -5.07
C GLU A 254 -17.41 -0.84 -3.77
N ALA A 255 -16.31 -0.24 -3.34
CA ALA A 255 -15.72 -0.49 -2.03
C ALA A 255 -14.63 0.54 -1.71
N PRO A 256 -14.48 0.93 -0.42
CA PRO A 256 -13.49 1.88 0.04
C PRO A 256 -12.08 1.27 0.19
N VAL A 257 -11.63 0.49 -0.79
CA VAL A 257 -10.38 -0.28 -0.71
C VAL A 257 -9.17 0.65 -0.60
N PHE A 258 -9.10 1.70 -1.43
CA PHE A 258 -8.02 2.67 -1.36
C PHE A 258 -8.10 3.52 -0.10
N LEU A 259 -9.30 3.89 0.36
CA LEU A 259 -9.49 4.60 1.64
C LEU A 259 -9.01 3.75 2.84
N LEU A 260 -9.36 2.47 2.90
CA LEU A 260 -8.86 1.55 3.94
C LEU A 260 -7.33 1.42 3.91
N PHE A 261 -6.73 1.44 2.71
CA PHE A 261 -5.27 1.49 2.58
C PHE A 261 -4.70 2.78 3.19
N LEU A 262 -5.24 3.94 2.82
CA LEU A 262 -4.79 5.23 3.35
C LEU A 262 -4.98 5.33 4.86
N ASP A 263 -6.08 4.80 5.40
CA ASP A 263 -6.31 4.73 6.84
C ASP A 263 -5.25 3.84 7.51
N CYS A 264 -4.96 2.65 6.95
CA CYS A 264 -3.85 1.82 7.44
C CYS A 264 -2.51 2.57 7.43
N VAL A 265 -2.22 3.37 6.40
CA VAL A 265 -1.01 4.21 6.36
C VAL A 265 -1.06 5.28 7.44
N TRP A 266 -2.21 5.91 7.67
CA TRP A 266 -2.41 6.88 8.75
C TRP A 266 -2.19 6.25 10.13
N GLN A 267 -2.65 5.01 10.37
CA GLN A 267 -2.36 4.29 11.62
C GLN A 267 -0.86 4.11 11.84
N ILE A 268 -0.09 3.77 10.79
CA ILE A 268 1.36 3.61 10.88
C ILE A 268 2.04 4.97 11.10
N LEU A 269 1.61 6.00 10.36
CA LEU A 269 2.13 7.37 10.50
C LEU A 269 1.93 7.90 11.93
N ARG A 270 0.77 7.67 12.54
CA ARG A 270 0.52 8.06 13.94
C ARG A 270 1.44 7.34 14.93
N GLN A 271 1.73 6.06 14.71
CA GLN A 271 2.62 5.28 15.58
C GLN A 271 4.11 5.59 15.36
N PHE A 272 4.47 6.14 14.20
CA PHE A 272 5.84 6.50 13.83
C PHE A 272 5.90 7.94 13.26
N PRO A 273 5.59 8.96 14.08
CA PRO A 273 5.36 10.32 13.61
C PRO A 273 6.57 10.95 12.89
N CYS A 274 7.80 10.56 13.24
CA CYS A 274 9.00 11.09 12.59
C CYS A 274 9.44 10.28 11.35
N SER A 275 8.82 9.14 11.06
CA SER A 275 9.33 8.21 10.02
C SER A 275 8.79 8.47 8.62
N PHE A 276 7.87 9.41 8.45
CA PHE A 276 7.22 9.73 7.17
C PHE A 276 7.50 11.18 6.79
N GLU A 277 7.90 11.39 5.54
CA GLU A 277 8.15 12.73 4.98
C GLU A 277 6.84 13.48 4.73
N PHE A 278 5.76 12.76 4.45
CA PHE A 278 4.44 13.36 4.28
C PHE A 278 3.65 13.40 5.59
N ASN A 279 2.72 14.35 5.69
CA ASN A 279 1.80 14.49 6.82
C ASN A 279 0.40 13.93 6.50
N GLU A 280 -0.53 14.05 7.45
CA GLU A 280 -1.92 13.60 7.29
C GLU A 280 -2.65 14.30 6.12
N ARG A 281 -2.37 15.59 5.87
CA ARG A 281 -2.99 16.36 4.79
C ARG A 281 -2.70 15.74 3.42
N PHE A 282 -1.52 15.15 3.23
CA PHE A 282 -1.18 14.40 2.02
C PHE A 282 -2.07 13.17 1.83
N LEU A 283 -2.33 12.40 2.89
CA LEU A 283 -3.21 11.23 2.81
C LEU A 283 -4.67 11.63 2.56
N THR A 284 -5.13 12.70 3.20
CA THR A 284 -6.47 13.27 2.98
C THR A 284 -6.64 13.75 1.53
N MET A 285 -5.65 14.45 0.99
CA MET A 285 -5.63 14.89 -0.42
C MET A 285 -5.71 13.71 -1.39
N LEU A 286 -4.99 12.62 -1.12
CA LEU A 286 -5.07 11.40 -1.95
C LEU A 286 -6.44 10.76 -1.91
N PHE A 287 -7.08 10.72 -0.73
CA PHE A 287 -8.45 10.24 -0.60
C PHE A 287 -9.41 11.09 -1.43
N GLU A 288 -9.35 12.42 -1.31
CA GLU A 288 -10.25 13.33 -2.04
C GLU A 288 -10.07 13.17 -3.56
N HIS A 289 -8.84 13.18 -4.05
CA HIS A 289 -8.56 13.02 -5.47
C HIS A 289 -8.80 11.61 -6.02
N ALA A 290 -8.94 10.59 -5.19
CA ALA A 290 -9.37 9.27 -5.64
C ALA A 290 -10.87 9.23 -5.99
N TYR A 291 -11.69 10.03 -5.30
CA TYR A 291 -13.15 10.11 -5.53
C TYR A 291 -13.55 11.23 -6.48
N ALA A 292 -12.95 12.42 -6.34
CA ALA A 292 -13.27 13.58 -7.16
C ALA A 292 -11.99 14.37 -7.46
N SER A 293 -11.64 14.47 -8.74
CA SER A 293 -10.37 15.10 -9.13
C SER A 293 -10.45 15.84 -10.45
N GLN A 294 -9.72 16.95 -10.51
CA GLN A 294 -9.39 17.67 -11.74
C GLN A 294 -8.21 17.05 -12.51
N PHE A 295 -7.54 16.04 -11.92
CA PHE A 295 -6.39 15.36 -12.49
C PHE A 295 -6.76 14.00 -13.08
N GLY A 296 -5.95 13.51 -14.03
CA GLY A 296 -6.17 12.19 -14.63
C GLY A 296 -5.62 11.01 -13.83
N THR A 297 -4.90 11.27 -12.73
CA THR A 297 -4.13 10.24 -12.00
C THR A 297 -4.97 9.08 -11.51
N PHE A 298 -6.21 9.29 -11.07
CA PHE A 298 -7.07 8.21 -10.55
C PHE A 298 -8.20 7.80 -11.53
N LEU A 299 -8.20 8.29 -12.76
CA LEU A 299 -9.24 7.94 -13.75
C LEU A 299 -9.01 6.55 -14.38
N GLY A 300 -10.11 5.89 -14.75
CA GLY A 300 -10.10 4.55 -15.38
C GLY A 300 -9.77 3.41 -14.41
N ASN A 301 -9.86 2.16 -14.88
CA ASN A 301 -9.73 0.97 -14.03
C ASN A 301 -8.39 0.24 -14.14
N ASN A 302 -7.61 0.51 -15.18
CA ASN A 302 -6.34 -0.16 -15.45
C ASN A 302 -5.54 0.64 -16.50
N GLU A 303 -4.27 0.28 -16.65
CA GLU A 303 -3.35 0.95 -17.58
C GLU A 303 -3.85 0.91 -19.03
N SER A 304 -4.41 -0.22 -19.48
CA SER A 304 -4.99 -0.36 -20.83
C SER A 304 -6.08 0.69 -21.10
N GLU A 305 -7.03 0.86 -20.18
CA GLU A 305 -8.08 1.88 -20.29
C GLU A 305 -7.51 3.29 -20.30
N ARG A 306 -6.52 3.58 -19.45
CA ARG A 306 -5.85 4.89 -19.36
C ARG A 306 -5.13 5.24 -20.66
N CYS A 307 -4.47 4.26 -21.28
CA CYS A 307 -3.87 4.41 -22.61
C CYS A 307 -4.92 4.69 -23.68
N LYS A 308 -6.03 3.94 -23.71
CA LYS A 308 -7.14 4.14 -24.68
C LYS A 308 -7.78 5.52 -24.54
N LEU A 309 -7.95 6.00 -23.31
CA LEU A 309 -8.48 7.32 -23.01
C LEU A 309 -7.48 8.46 -23.27
N LYS A 310 -6.20 8.14 -23.54
CA LYS A 310 -5.12 9.10 -23.78
C LYS A 310 -4.94 10.09 -22.60
N LEU A 311 -5.05 9.58 -21.37
CA LEU A 311 -5.07 10.44 -20.18
C LEU A 311 -3.77 11.24 -20.02
N GLN A 312 -2.62 10.63 -20.28
CA GLN A 312 -1.32 11.32 -20.21
C GLN A 312 -1.22 12.52 -21.16
N GLN A 313 -1.93 12.49 -22.30
CA GLN A 313 -1.96 13.60 -23.25
C GLN A 313 -3.11 14.59 -22.98
N LYS A 314 -4.21 14.12 -22.40
CA LYS A 314 -5.44 14.93 -22.23
C LYS A 314 -5.62 15.53 -20.84
N THR A 315 -4.85 15.10 -19.85
CA THR A 315 -5.04 15.50 -18.45
C THR A 315 -3.70 15.79 -17.77
N MET A 316 -3.75 16.57 -16.70
CA MET A 316 -2.59 16.81 -15.84
C MET A 316 -2.46 15.68 -14.80
N SER A 317 -1.23 15.32 -14.46
CA SER A 317 -0.95 14.43 -13.32
C SER A 317 -1.08 15.18 -12.00
N LEU A 318 -1.70 14.54 -11.00
CA LEU A 318 -1.74 15.01 -9.62
C LEU A 318 -0.33 15.27 -9.08
N TRP A 319 0.62 14.39 -9.39
CA TRP A 319 2.01 14.52 -8.94
C TRP A 319 2.67 15.78 -9.48
N SER A 320 2.34 16.23 -10.70
CA SER A 320 2.86 17.48 -11.24
C SER A 320 2.42 18.71 -10.45
N TRP A 321 1.27 18.63 -9.78
CA TRP A 321 0.76 19.69 -8.91
C TRP A 321 1.30 19.56 -7.48
N VAL A 322 1.22 18.38 -6.88
CA VAL A 322 1.72 18.08 -5.52
C VAL A 322 3.18 18.50 -5.34
N ASN A 323 4.00 18.27 -6.36
CA ASN A 323 5.44 18.49 -6.28
C ASN A 323 5.88 19.92 -6.59
N ARG A 324 4.94 20.86 -6.69
CA ARG A 324 5.28 22.29 -6.72
C ARG A 324 5.76 22.71 -5.33
N PRO A 325 6.81 23.54 -5.20
CA PRO A 325 7.35 23.93 -3.90
C PRO A 325 6.32 24.48 -2.91
N SER A 326 5.34 25.25 -3.40
CA SER A 326 4.28 25.85 -2.59
C SER A 326 3.29 24.83 -2.00
N GLU A 327 3.04 23.73 -2.70
CA GLU A 327 2.13 22.68 -2.23
C GLU A 327 2.90 21.64 -1.42
N LEU A 328 4.09 21.27 -1.88
CA LEU A 328 4.94 20.30 -1.23
C LEU A 328 5.22 20.69 0.23
N SER A 329 5.53 21.96 0.51
CA SER A 329 5.78 22.44 1.89
C SER A 329 4.60 22.22 2.84
N LYS A 330 3.36 22.30 2.35
CA LYS A 330 2.14 22.07 3.16
C LYS A 330 1.90 20.59 3.46
N LEU A 331 2.47 19.72 2.62
CA LEU A 331 2.27 18.26 2.66
C LEU A 331 3.44 17.56 3.35
N THR A 332 4.57 18.26 3.52
CA THR A 332 5.74 17.77 4.25
C THR A 332 5.50 17.80 5.76
N ASN A 333 5.89 16.72 6.41
CA ASN A 333 5.91 16.58 7.85
C ASN A 333 7.18 17.24 8.42
N PRO A 334 7.05 18.26 9.29
CA PRO A 334 8.20 18.96 9.84
C PRO A 334 9.01 18.08 10.81
N LEU A 335 8.41 17.03 11.38
CA LEU A 335 9.05 16.06 12.28
C LEU A 335 9.84 14.97 11.54
N PHE A 336 9.86 15.00 10.20
CA PHE A 336 10.47 13.92 9.44
C PHE A 336 11.97 13.79 9.71
N GLU A 337 12.35 12.59 10.14
CA GLU A 337 13.73 12.14 10.28
C GLU A 337 13.91 10.84 9.48
N ALA A 338 15.01 10.78 8.72
CA ALA A 338 15.28 9.62 7.87
C ALA A 338 15.51 8.35 8.69
N ASN A 339 14.45 7.56 8.86
CA ASN A 339 14.50 6.29 9.58
C ASN A 339 14.73 5.13 8.60
N ASN A 340 15.93 4.54 8.63
CA ASN A 340 16.29 3.42 7.74
C ASN A 340 15.87 2.03 8.25
N LEU A 341 15.22 1.96 9.42
CA LEU A 341 14.78 0.72 10.05
C LEU A 341 13.41 0.27 9.51
N VAL A 342 13.17 -1.03 9.62
CA VAL A 342 11.84 -1.61 9.43
C VAL A 342 10.96 -1.17 10.60
N ILE A 343 9.77 -0.65 10.31
CA ILE A 343 8.85 -0.14 11.34
C ILE A 343 7.71 -1.14 11.58
N TRP A 344 7.56 -1.63 12.81
CA TRP A 344 6.59 -2.66 13.16
C TRP A 344 5.39 -2.04 13.89
N PRO A 345 4.31 -1.66 13.19
CA PRO A 345 3.14 -1.07 13.85
C PRO A 345 2.46 -2.10 14.75
N SER A 346 2.00 -1.62 15.91
CA SER A 346 1.07 -2.35 16.77
C SER A 346 -0.28 -2.44 16.09
N VAL A 347 -0.79 -3.67 15.97
CA VAL A 347 -2.13 -4.00 15.45
C VAL A 347 -3.10 -4.35 16.58
N ALA A 348 -2.69 -4.13 17.83
CA ALA A 348 -3.55 -4.35 18.98
C ALA A 348 -4.71 -3.34 18.94
N PRO A 349 -5.95 -3.73 19.31
CA PRO A 349 -7.11 -2.85 19.21
C PRO A 349 -6.93 -1.50 19.89
N GLN A 350 -6.29 -1.46 21.07
CA GLN A 350 -6.00 -0.22 21.81
C GLN A 350 -5.02 0.73 21.10
N SER A 351 -4.27 0.23 20.12
CA SER A 351 -3.34 1.02 19.31
C SER A 351 -3.98 1.59 18.05
N LEU A 352 -5.18 1.16 17.68
CA LEU A 352 -5.90 1.60 16.48
C LEU A 352 -6.94 2.63 16.86
N GLN A 353 -7.01 3.73 16.10
CA GLN A 353 -7.90 4.86 16.40
C GLN A 353 -8.74 5.19 15.18
N LEU A 354 -9.89 5.84 15.39
CA LEU A 354 -10.66 6.41 14.30
C LEU A 354 -9.86 7.54 13.65
N TRP A 355 -9.82 7.56 12.32
CA TRP A 355 -9.20 8.65 11.58
C TRP A 355 -10.07 9.91 11.59
N GLU A 356 -9.94 10.70 12.65
CA GLU A 356 -10.79 11.86 12.90
C GLU A 356 -10.71 12.92 11.79
N GLY A 357 -9.52 13.15 11.21
CA GLY A 357 -9.33 14.12 10.12
C GLY A 357 -10.03 13.78 8.80
N ILE A 358 -10.58 12.56 8.66
CA ILE A 358 -11.48 12.19 7.57
C ILE A 358 -12.91 12.13 8.06
N PHE A 359 -13.17 11.34 9.09
CA PHE A 359 -14.54 10.96 9.46
C PHE A 359 -15.25 11.98 10.36
N LEU A 360 -14.50 12.79 11.11
CA LEU A 360 -15.05 13.79 12.04
C LEU A 360 -14.72 15.23 11.64
N ARG A 361 -14.06 15.45 10.48
CA ARG A 361 -13.58 16.76 10.02
C ARG A 361 -14.66 17.84 9.88
N TRP A 362 -15.91 17.45 9.68
CA TRP A 362 -17.05 18.37 9.58
C TRP A 362 -17.82 18.55 10.90
N ASN A 363 -17.57 17.67 11.87
CA ASN A 363 -18.28 17.62 13.15
C ASN A 363 -17.43 18.20 14.29
N ARG A 364 -16.11 18.21 14.15
CA ARG A 364 -15.16 18.78 15.11
C ARG A 364 -14.36 19.91 14.47
N THR A 365 -14.26 21.03 15.16
CA THR A 365 -13.38 22.13 14.76
C THR A 365 -11.93 21.69 14.91
N SER A 366 -11.12 21.85 13.85
CA SER A 366 -9.69 21.53 13.87
C SER A 366 -8.82 22.60 14.56
N LYS A 367 -9.40 23.74 14.95
CA LYS A 367 -8.70 24.94 15.47
C LYS A 367 -7.56 24.61 16.43
N TYR A 368 -7.81 23.85 17.50
CA TYR A 368 -6.78 23.56 18.50
C TYR A 368 -5.67 22.63 17.98
N LEU A 369 -6.01 21.72 17.06
CA LEU A 369 -5.01 20.86 16.41
C LEU A 369 -4.17 21.65 15.41
N ASP A 370 -4.79 22.59 14.69
CA ASP A 370 -4.09 23.50 13.79
C ASP A 370 -3.15 24.44 14.57
N GLU A 371 -3.61 25.03 15.68
CA GLU A 371 -2.78 25.86 16.58
C GLU A 371 -1.60 25.05 17.14
N ALA A 372 -1.84 23.81 17.61
CA ALA A 372 -0.77 22.94 18.08
C ALA A 372 0.22 22.55 16.97
N TYR A 373 -0.27 22.35 15.74
CA TYR A 373 0.58 22.05 14.59
C TYR A 373 1.44 23.26 14.20
N GLU A 374 0.87 24.47 14.18
CA GLU A 374 1.61 25.70 13.92
C GLU A 374 2.71 25.93 14.97
N GLU A 375 2.40 25.76 16.25
CA GLU A 375 3.39 25.90 17.32
C GLU A 375 4.50 24.84 17.20
N MET A 376 4.15 23.60 16.86
CA MET A 376 5.12 22.55 16.58
C MET A 376 6.07 22.94 15.42
N VAL A 377 5.54 23.51 14.34
CA VAL A 377 6.35 24.01 13.22
C VAL A 377 7.30 25.11 13.69
N ASN A 378 6.79 26.10 14.43
CA ASN A 378 7.59 27.20 14.97
C ASN A 378 8.75 26.69 15.84
N ILE A 379 8.48 25.74 16.75
CA ILE A 379 9.50 25.14 17.62
C ILE A 379 10.58 24.43 16.80
N ILE A 380 10.20 23.69 15.76
CA ILE A 380 11.14 22.95 14.91
C ILE A 380 12.02 23.91 14.11
N GLU A 381 11.43 24.95 13.53
CA GLU A 381 12.17 25.97 12.78
C GLU A 381 13.14 26.72 13.68
N TYR A 382 12.68 27.15 14.86
CA TYR A 382 13.53 27.81 15.86
C TYR A 382 14.69 26.91 16.31
N ASN A 383 14.45 25.62 16.54
CA ASN A 383 15.50 24.66 16.87
C ASN A 383 16.53 24.50 15.73
N LYS A 384 16.10 24.51 14.46
CA LYS A 384 17.02 24.47 13.30
C LYS A 384 17.90 25.71 13.26
N GLU A 385 17.35 26.90 13.53
CA GLU A 385 18.13 28.14 13.62
C GLU A 385 19.16 28.09 14.75
N LEU A 386 18.77 27.61 15.94
CA LEU A 386 19.68 27.46 17.07
C LEU A 386 20.81 26.49 16.75
N GLN A 387 20.51 25.34 16.12
CA GLN A 387 21.53 24.38 15.69
C GLN A 387 22.50 24.99 14.67
N ALA A 388 22.00 25.78 13.71
CA ALA A 388 22.85 26.48 12.76
C ALA A 388 23.77 27.49 13.46
N LYS A 389 23.25 28.27 14.41
CA LYS A 389 24.05 29.22 15.23
C LYS A 389 25.13 28.49 16.03
N VAL A 390 24.79 27.39 16.70
CA VAL A 390 25.76 26.56 17.45
C VAL A 390 26.86 26.04 16.54
N ASN A 391 26.52 25.58 15.33
CA ASN A 391 27.52 25.08 14.38
C ASN A 391 28.47 26.18 13.88
N ILE A 392 27.96 27.40 13.67
CA ILE A 392 28.79 28.56 13.32
C ILE A 392 29.75 28.91 14.46
N LEU A 393 29.23 29.03 15.69
CA LEU A 393 30.05 29.35 16.87
C LEU A 393 31.12 28.28 17.14
N ARG A 394 30.81 26.99 16.94
CA ARG A 394 31.79 25.90 17.05
C ARG A 394 32.92 26.01 16.02
N ARG A 395 32.61 26.43 14.79
CA ARG A 395 33.64 26.66 13.76
C ARG A 395 34.53 27.84 14.13
N GLN A 396 33.93 28.94 14.57
CA GLN A 396 34.68 30.11 15.04
C GLN A 396 35.59 29.79 16.23
N LEU A 397 35.11 28.99 17.18
CA LEU A 397 35.94 28.55 18.32
C LEU A 397 37.13 27.70 17.85
N ALA A 398 36.90 26.75 16.93
CA ALA A 398 37.97 25.92 16.39
C ALA A 398 39.02 26.72 15.60
N GLU A 399 38.59 27.75 14.86
CA GLU A 399 39.51 28.66 14.15
C GLU A 399 40.40 29.44 15.13
N LEU A 400 39.82 29.99 16.20
CA LEU A 400 40.57 30.69 17.26
C LEU A 400 41.56 29.77 17.99
N GLU A 401 41.15 28.54 18.33
CA GLU A 401 42.03 27.55 18.97
C GLU A 401 43.22 27.15 18.08
N THR A 402 43.04 27.11 16.75
CA THR A 402 44.16 26.86 15.82
C THR A 402 45.10 28.05 15.63
N GLU A 403 44.60 29.28 15.74
CA GLU A 403 45.42 30.49 15.66
C GLU A 403 46.29 30.67 16.92
N ASP A 404 45.74 30.40 18.11
CA ASP A 404 46.50 30.43 19.37
C ASP A 404 47.60 29.35 19.39
N GLY A 405 47.33 28.15 18.88
CA GLY A 405 48.34 27.08 18.80
C GLY A 405 49.50 27.36 17.83
N MET A 406 49.32 28.23 16.84
CA MET A 406 50.40 28.69 15.94
C MET A 406 51.24 29.82 16.54
N GLN A 407 50.73 30.56 17.52
CA GLN A 407 51.50 31.59 18.22
C GLN A 407 52.37 31.03 19.35
N GLU A 408 52.10 29.81 19.83
CA GLU A 408 52.87 29.14 20.89
C GLU A 408 53.98 28.20 20.39
N SER A 409 54.25 28.11 19.08
CA SER A 409 55.39 27.34 18.55
C SER A 409 56.63 28.25 18.36
N PRO A 410 57.75 28.03 19.09
CA PRO A 410 58.95 28.88 19.06
C PRO A 410 59.73 28.87 17.74
#